data_AF-A0A7G8VCL8-F1
#
_entry.id   AF-A0A7G8VCL8-F1
#
_cell.length_a   1.000
_cell.length_b   1.000
_cell.length_c   1.000
_cell.angle_alpha   90.00
_cell.angle_beta   90.00
_cell.angle_gamma   90.00
#
_symmetry.space_group_name_H-M   'P 1'
#
loop_
_entity.id
_entity.type
_entity.pdbx_description
1 polymer ?
#
loop_
_entity_poly.entity_id
_entity_poly.type
_entity_poly.pdbx_seq_one_letter_code
_entity_poly.pdbx_strand_id
1 'polypeptide(L)'
;MAIVEITGWRPGFLKVSCTTTLRAATGLGLADAKAVTDGVLRDEPQRVQVPDAEAHRLVLSLRELGASAEVIEGNGDSTSHGLL
;
A
#
# COMPACT_ATOMS: atom_id res chain seq x y z
N MET A 1 9.48 -10.37 5.21
CA MET A 1 9.09 -9.35 4.21
C MET A 1 7.58 -9.34 4.24
N ALA A 2 6.97 -8.15 4.30
CA ALA A 2 5.53 -7.99 4.38
C ALA A 2 5.00 -7.32 3.10
N ILE A 3 3.73 -7.55 2.79
CA ILE A 3 3.04 -6.89 1.69
C ILE A 3 2.17 -5.79 2.27
N VAL A 4 2.27 -4.59 1.73
CA VAL A 4 1.30 -3.51 1.97
C VAL A 4 0.42 -3.42 0.74
N GLU A 5 -0.87 -3.64 0.93
CA GLU A 5 -1.88 -3.43 -0.11
C GLU A 5 -2.52 -2.05 0.04
N ILE A 6 -2.69 -1.36 -1.08
CA ILE A 6 -3.31 -0.05 -1.19
C ILE A 6 -4.54 -0.23 -2.08
N THR A 7 -5.72 -0.12 -1.50
CA THR A 7 -6.99 -0.50 -2.15
C THR A 7 -7.80 0.70 -2.64
N GLY A 8 -7.38 1.92 -2.30
CA GLY A 8 -8.05 3.13 -2.76
C GLY A 8 -7.53 4.39 -2.10
N TRP A 9 -8.30 5.47 -2.24
CA TRP A 9 -7.95 6.80 -1.75
C TRP A 9 -9.20 7.59 -1.39
N ARG A 10 -9.04 8.68 -0.63
CA ARG A 10 -10.11 9.61 -0.24
C ARG A 10 -9.82 11.04 -0.72
N PRO A 11 -10.84 11.90 -0.86
CA PRO A 11 -10.63 13.31 -1.17
C PRO A 11 -9.58 13.95 -0.27
N GLY A 12 -8.67 14.73 -0.87
CA GLY A 12 -7.47 15.25 -0.19
C GLY A 12 -6.24 14.35 -0.29
N PHE A 13 -6.27 13.28 -1.09
CA PHE A 13 -5.13 12.40 -1.31
C PHE A 13 -3.89 13.16 -1.85
N LEU A 14 -2.80 13.09 -1.08
CA LEU A 14 -1.55 13.79 -1.37
C LEU A 14 -0.64 12.93 -2.25
N LYS A 15 -0.98 12.85 -3.54
CA LYS A 15 -0.29 12.02 -4.55
C LYS A 15 1.24 12.11 -4.51
N VAL A 16 1.80 13.33 -4.57
CA VAL A 16 3.26 13.54 -4.64
C VAL A 16 3.95 13.06 -3.36
N SER A 17 3.34 13.36 -2.19
CA SER A 17 3.82 12.88 -0.90
C SER A 17 3.74 11.36 -0.82
N CYS A 18 2.65 10.75 -1.32
CA CYS A 18 2.48 9.30 -1.35
C CYS A 18 3.57 8.62 -2.19
N THR A 19 3.82 9.11 -3.41
CA THR A 19 4.91 8.62 -4.26
C THR A 19 6.27 8.72 -3.55
N THR A 20 6.53 9.82 -2.83
CA THR A 20 7.79 10.01 -2.09
C THR A 20 7.92 9.02 -0.92
N THR A 21 6.85 8.84 -0.14
CA THR A 21 6.79 7.88 0.98
C THR A 21 6.99 6.44 0.48
N LEU A 22 6.38 6.07 -0.64
CA LEU A 22 6.55 4.74 -1.24
C LEU A 22 8.01 4.49 -1.62
N ARG A 23 8.68 5.45 -2.26
CA ARG A 23 10.11 5.32 -2.61
C ARG A 23 10.99 5.12 -1.39
N ALA A 24 10.73 5.88 -0.33
CA ALA A 24 11.51 5.79 0.91
C ALA A 24 11.38 4.41 1.58
N ALA A 25 10.17 3.83 1.60
CA ALA A 25 9.91 2.57 2.29
C ALA A 25 10.24 1.31 1.46
N THR A 26 10.16 1.39 0.13
CA THR A 26 10.33 0.25 -0.78
C THR A 26 11.68 0.24 -1.51
N GLY A 27 12.36 1.39 -1.57
CA GLY A 27 13.53 1.58 -2.44
C GLY A 27 13.21 1.71 -3.93
N LEU A 28 11.92 1.78 -4.31
CA LEU A 28 11.51 1.89 -5.71
C LEU A 28 12.05 3.15 -6.39
N GLY A 29 12.29 3.02 -7.70
CA GLY A 29 12.55 4.15 -8.58
C GLY A 29 11.35 5.10 -8.64
N LEU A 30 11.59 6.34 -9.10
CA LEU A 30 10.51 7.33 -9.22
C LEU A 30 9.40 6.86 -10.17
N ALA A 31 9.77 6.23 -11.29
CA ALA A 31 8.81 5.73 -12.27
C ALA A 31 7.91 4.64 -11.67
N ASP A 32 8.47 3.67 -10.96
CA ASP A 32 7.71 2.56 -10.39
C ASP A 32 6.80 3.03 -9.25
N ALA A 33 7.32 3.86 -8.34
CA ALA A 33 6.51 4.43 -7.26
C ALA A 33 5.38 5.32 -7.81
N LYS A 34 5.64 6.05 -8.90
CA LYS A 34 4.62 6.83 -9.60
C LYS A 34 3.57 5.91 -10.23
N ALA A 35 3.99 4.81 -10.87
CA ALA A 35 3.07 3.85 -11.47
C ALA A 35 2.13 3.24 -10.42
N VAL A 36 2.65 2.88 -9.24
CA VAL A 36 1.85 2.44 -8.09
C VAL A 36 0.84 3.53 -7.69
N THR A 37 1.30 4.76 -7.49
CA THR A 37 0.41 5.85 -7.05
C THR A 37 -0.65 6.17 -8.12
N ASP A 38 -0.30 6.09 -9.40
CA ASP A 38 -1.21 6.27 -10.53
C ASP A 38 -2.23 5.12 -10.62
N GLY A 39 -1.84 3.89 -10.32
CA GLY A 39 -2.76 2.74 -10.24
C GLY A 39 -3.80 2.93 -9.13
N VAL A 40 -3.38 3.38 -7.94
CA VAL A 40 -4.30 3.71 -6.84
C VAL A 40 -5.33 4.76 -7.27
N LEU A 41 -4.92 5.77 -8.04
CA LEU A 41 -5.83 6.80 -8.58
C LEU A 41 -6.82 6.29 -9.64
N ARG A 42 -6.53 5.14 -10.25
CA ARG A 42 -7.44 4.43 -11.16
C ARG A 42 -8.31 3.41 -10.43
N ASP A 43 -8.33 3.46 -9.09
CA ASP A 43 -9.01 2.49 -8.22
C ASP A 43 -8.52 1.05 -8.46
N GLU A 44 -7.28 0.89 -8.91
CA GLU A 44 -6.62 -0.42 -9.07
C GLU A 44 -5.85 -0.76 -7.79
N PRO A 45 -6.17 -1.86 -7.09
CA PRO A 45 -5.42 -2.28 -5.91
C PRO A 45 -3.94 -2.49 -6.23
N GLN A 46 -3.06 -1.87 -5.43
CA GLN A 46 -1.62 -1.99 -5.59
C GLN A 46 -1.00 -2.71 -4.41
N ARG A 47 0.00 -3.54 -4.67
CA ARG A 47 0.75 -4.25 -3.63
C ARG A 47 2.22 -3.88 -3.71
N VAL A 48 2.78 -3.47 -2.58
CA VAL A 48 4.20 -3.18 -2.46
C VAL A 48 4.83 -4.05 -1.37
N GLN A 49 6.01 -4.60 -1.67
CA GLN A 49 6.79 -5.35 -0.70
C GLN A 49 7.69 -4.40 0.07
N VAL A 50 7.72 -4.57 1.39
CA VAL A 50 8.56 -3.79 2.30
C VAL A 50 9.12 -4.69 3.41
N PRO A 51 10.20 -4.27 4.08
CA PRO A 51 10.65 -4.93 5.30
C PRO A 51 9.53 -4.95 6.36
N ASP A 52 9.40 -6.04 7.11
CA ASP A 52 8.31 -6.24 8.08
C ASP A 52 8.27 -5.11 9.13
N ALA A 53 9.46 -4.67 9.56
CA ALA A 53 9.64 -3.56 10.49
C ALA A 53 9.10 -2.21 9.95
N GLU A 54 8.97 -2.07 8.62
CA GLU A 54 8.49 -0.85 7.98
C GLU A 54 7.00 -0.89 7.60
N ALA A 55 6.41 -2.08 7.50
CA ALA A 55 5.06 -2.27 6.95
C ALA A 55 3.99 -1.45 7.68
N HIS A 56 3.96 -1.54 9.01
CA HIS A 56 3.01 -0.81 9.84
C HIS A 56 3.20 0.70 9.74
N ARG A 57 4.46 1.17 9.74
CA ARG A 57 4.81 2.59 9.60
C ARG A 57 4.37 3.12 8.23
N LEU A 58 4.59 2.34 7.17
CA LEU A 58 4.17 2.69 5.82
C LEU A 58 2.65 2.82 5.74
N VAL A 59 1.89 1.84 6.27
CA VAL A 59 0.42 1.89 6.27
C VAL A 59 -0.12 3.14 6.97
N LEU A 60 0.42 3.48 8.15
CA LEU A 60 0.02 4.69 8.87
C LEU A 60 0.29 5.96 8.04
N SER A 61 1.49 6.07 7.48
CA SER A 61 1.88 7.20 6.64
C SER A 61 0.97 7.32 5.41
N LEU A 62 0.67 6.21 4.73
CA LEU A 62 -0.23 6.19 3.58
C LEU A 62 -1.64 6.64 3.95
N ARG A 63 -2.16 6.22 5.11
CA ARG A 63 -3.48 6.63 5.62
C ARG A 63 -3.53 8.12 5.94
N GLU A 64 -2.50 8.67 6.56
CA GLU A 64 -2.39 10.12 6.81
C GLU A 64 -2.42 10.92 5.51
N LEU A 65 -1.79 10.40 4.46
CA LEU A 65 -1.77 11.01 3.12
C LEU A 65 -3.07 10.81 2.33
N GLY A 66 -4.05 10.08 2.89
CA GLY A 66 -5.36 9.86 2.28
C GLY A 66 -5.48 8.63 1.40
N ALA A 67 -4.57 7.66 1.52
CA ALA A 67 -4.73 6.34 0.91
C ALA A 67 -5.43 5.36 1.88
N SER A 68 -6.14 4.39 1.32
CA SER A 68 -6.64 3.20 2.04
C SER A 68 -5.61 2.10 1.89
N ALA A 69 -4.94 1.72 2.98
CA ALA A 69 -3.88 0.71 2.95
C ALA A 69 -3.92 -0.22 4.16
N GLU A 70 -3.44 -1.45 4.00
CA GLU A 70 -3.32 -2.47 5.04
C GLU A 70 -2.11 -3.38 4.83
N VAL A 71 -1.63 -4.01 5.92
CA VAL A 71 -0.57 -5.03 5.84
C VAL A 71 -1.24 -6.37 5.57
N ILE A 72 -0.84 -7.03 4.49
CA ILE A 72 -1.18 -8.41 4.21
C ILE A 72 -0.01 -9.26 4.67
N GLU A 73 -0.18 -9.92 5.82
CA GLU A 73 0.73 -11.00 6.21
C GLU A 73 0.55 -12.14 5.21
N GLY A 74 1.65 -12.61 4.62
CA GLY A 74 1.62 -13.78 3.76
C GLY A 74 1.32 -15.01 4.59
N ASN A 75 0.05 -15.25 4.93
CA ASN A 75 -0.37 -16.50 5.52
C ASN A 75 -0.51 -17.53 4.39
N GLY A 76 0.43 -18.46 4.35
CA GLY A 76 0.08 -19.80 3.90
C GLY A 76 -1.01 -20.32 4.83
N ASP A 77 -2.12 -20.75 4.22
CA ASP A 77 -3.20 -21.57 4.78
C ASP A 77 -4.47 -20.86 5.32
N SER A 78 -5.57 -21.24 4.64
CA SER A 78 -6.93 -21.48 5.10
C SER A 78 -7.60 -20.51 6.07
N THR A 79 -8.64 -19.83 5.59
CA THR A 79 -9.86 -19.67 6.38
C THR A 79 -11.06 -19.98 5.50
N SER A 80 -11.54 -21.21 5.65
CA SER A 80 -12.94 -21.56 5.49
C SER A 80 -13.80 -20.48 6.13
N HIS A 81 -14.68 -19.87 5.35
CA HIS A 81 -15.94 -19.36 5.89
C HIS A 81 -17.06 -20.04 5.11
N GLY A 82 -17.59 -21.09 5.72
CA GLY A 82 -18.98 -21.46 5.49
C GLY A 82 -19.92 -20.42 6.11
N LEU A 83 -21.21 -20.61 5.84
CA LEU A 83 -22.37 -19.73 6.01
C LEU A 83 -22.64 -18.93 4.72
N LEU A 84 -23.66 -19.24 3.91
CA LEU A 84 -24.93 -19.95 4.14
C LEU A 84 -25.31 -20.80 2.93
#